data_AF-A0A1I4Z8L9-F1
#
_entry.id   AF-A0A1I4Z8L9-F1
#
_cell.length_a   1.000
_cell.length_b   1.000
_cell.length_c   1.000
_cell.angle_alpha   90.00
_cell.angle_beta   90.00
_cell.angle_gamma   90.00
#
_symmetry.space_group_name_H-M   'P 1'
#
loop_
_entity.id
_entity.type
_entity.pdbx_description
1 polymer ?
#
loop_
_entity_poly.entity_id
_entity_poly.type
_entity_poly.pdbx_seq_one_letter_code
_entity_poly.pdbx_strand_id
1 'polypeptide(L)' 'MTDRELDELLTIRWPMVMRRVMADGTDEWLKGFVRSIAKHGKRASWRPTGKQEQIMRRLVSELGTAPERDVELIER' A
#
# COMPACT_ATOMS: atom_id res chain seq x y z
N MET A 1 -10.51 0.37 -11.47
CA MET A 1 -10.30 1.52 -10.58
C MET A 1 -10.40 2.77 -11.41
N THR A 2 -11.09 3.81 -10.93
CA THR A 2 -11.08 5.11 -11.63
C THR A 2 -9.75 5.84 -11.40
N ASP A 3 -9.44 6.82 -12.25
CA ASP A 3 -8.22 7.61 -12.08
C ASP A 3 -8.17 8.34 -10.74
N ARG A 4 -9.32 8.84 -10.27
CA ARG A 4 -9.45 9.47 -8.94
C ARG A 4 -9.20 8.47 -7.82
N GLU A 5 -9.78 7.27 -7.90
CA GLU A 5 -9.56 6.21 -6.91
C GLU A 5 -8.08 5.81 -6.84
N LEU A 6 -7.42 5.74 -8.00
CA LEU A 6 -6.00 5.40 -8.07
C LEU A 6 -5.13 6.48 -7.44
N ASP A 7 -5.41 7.75 -7.74
CA ASP A 7 -4.70 8.88 -7.16
C ASP A 7 -4.87 8.93 -5.63
N GLU A 8 -6.10 8.78 -5.13
CA GLU A 8 -6.38 8.74 -3.70
C GLU A 8 -5.65 7.55 -3.03
N LEU A 9 -5.72 6.37 -3.64
CA LEU A 9 -5.05 5.18 -3.14
C LEU A 9 -3.53 5.39 -3.06
N LEU A 10 -2.90 5.86 -4.14
CA LEU A 10 -1.45 6.06 -4.20
C LEU A 10 -0.96 7.16 -3.26
N THR A 11 -1.72 8.24 -3.13
CA THR A 11 -1.32 9.42 -2.34
C THR A 11 -1.58 9.22 -0.85
N ILE A 12 -2.73 8.65 -0.48
CA ILE A 12 -3.18 8.59 0.92
C ILE A 12 -2.94 7.22 1.55
N ARG A 13 -3.29 6.13 0.85
CA ARG A 13 -3.35 4.79 1.46
C ARG A 13 -2.07 3.98 1.23
N TRP A 14 -1.46 4.09 0.05
CA TRP A 14 -0.28 3.31 -0.32
C TRP A 14 0.94 3.54 0.59
N PRO A 15 1.21 4.76 1.11
CA PRO A 15 2.27 4.96 2.09
C PRO A 15 2.08 4.14 3.38
N MET A 16 0.83 3.89 3.80
CA MET A 16 0.53 3.04 4.96
C MET A 16 0.78 1.56 4.64
N VAL A 17 0.34 1.09 3.46
CA VAL A 17 0.61 -0.28 2.98
C VAL A 17 2.11 -0.53 2.94
N MET A 18 2.86 0.39 2.35
CA MET A 18 4.31 0.28 2.22
C MET A 18 5.00 0.20 3.57
N ARG A 19 4.66 1.08 4.53
CA ARG A 19 5.21 1.03 5.89
C ARG A 19 4.92 -0.31 6.57
N ARG A 20 3.68 -0.81 6.50
CA ARG A 20 3.28 -2.06 7.16
C ARG A 20 4.00 -3.27 6.57
N VAL A 21 4.06 -3.40 5.24
CA VAL A 21 4.72 -4.51 4.55
C VAL A 21 6.22 -4.50 4.80
N MET A 22 6.84 -3.32 4.78
CA MET A 22 8.28 -3.19 5.02
C MET A 22 8.65 -3.50 6.47
N ALA A 23 7.77 -3.21 7.43
CA ALA A 23 7.97 -3.53 8.85
C ALA A 23 7.73 -5.00 9.20
N ASP A 24 6.92 -5.74 8.45
CA ASP A 24 6.61 -7.15 8.76
C ASP A 24 7.76 -8.11 8.45
N GLY A 25 8.63 -7.75 7.51
CA GLY A 25 9.92 -8.42 7.32
C GLY A 25 9.90 -9.78 6.62
N THR A 26 8.74 -10.44 6.49
CA THR A 26 8.64 -11.88 6.16
C THR A 26 8.48 -12.21 4.67
N ASP A 27 7.86 -11.35 3.86
CA ASP A 27 7.55 -11.64 2.45
C ASP A 27 8.31 -10.70 1.49
N GLU A 28 9.41 -11.20 0.92
CA GLU A 28 10.24 -10.46 -0.05
C GLU A 28 9.52 -10.17 -1.38
N TRP A 29 8.64 -11.07 -1.83
CA TRP A 29 7.86 -10.84 -3.04
C TRP A 29 6.91 -9.66 -2.82
N LEU A 30 6.22 -9.62 -1.67
CA LEU A 30 5.29 -8.56 -1.34
C LEU A 30 6.02 -7.21 -1.18
N LYS A 31 7.20 -7.20 -0.55
CA LYS A 31 8.07 -6.00 -0.50
C LYS A 31 8.42 -5.51 -1.90
N GLY A 32 8.79 -6.40 -2.81
CA GLY A 32 9.08 -6.06 -4.21
C GLY A 32 7.84 -5.50 -4.91
N PHE A 33 6.69 -6.13 -4.71
CA PHE A 33 5.42 -5.70 -5.29
C PHE A 33 5.06 -4.28 -4.85
N VAL A 34 5.02 -3.99 -3.54
CA VAL A 34 4.60 -2.67 -3.04
C VAL A 34 5.52 -1.54 -3.48
N ARG A 35 6.84 -1.82 -3.53
CA ARG A 35 7.84 -0.88 -4.08
C ARG A 35 7.64 -0.65 -5.56
N SER A 36 7.32 -1.70 -6.32
CA SER A 36 7.10 -1.57 -7.77
C SER A 36 5.92 -0.66 -8.07
N ILE A 37 4.80 -0.79 -7.33
CA ILE A 37 3.63 0.09 -7.49
C ILE A 37 3.98 1.52 -7.12
N ALA A 38 4.66 1.75 -5.99
CA ALA A 38 5.09 3.08 -5.57
C ALA A 38 6.04 3.75 -6.58
N LYS A 39 6.87 2.97 -7.27
CA LYS A 39 7.78 3.47 -8.31
C LYS A 39 7.02 3.84 -9.59
N HIS A 40 6.15 2.96 -10.07
CA HIS A 40 5.43 3.17 -11.34
C HIS A 40 4.30 4.20 -11.19
N GLY A 41 3.64 4.25 -10.03
CA GLY A 41 2.55 5.17 -9.71
C GLY A 41 2.91 6.64 -9.79
N LYS A 42 4.20 6.99 -9.78
CA LYS A 42 4.67 8.37 -10.02
C LYS A 42 4.48 8.85 -11.46
N ARG A 43 4.23 7.94 -12.40
CA ARG A 43 4.06 8.27 -13.82
C ARG A 43 2.59 8.53 -14.10
N ALA A 44 2.25 9.74 -14.57
CA ALA A 44 0.86 10.15 -14.81
C ALA A 44 0.09 9.22 -15.78
N SER A 45 0.78 8.62 -16.75
CA SER A 45 0.19 7.68 -17.73
C SER A 45 0.12 6.23 -17.25
N TRP A 46 0.73 5.90 -16.11
CA TRP A 46 0.73 4.53 -15.63
C TRP A 46 -0.62 4.16 -15.03
N ARG A 47 -1.07 2.94 -15.31
CA ARG A 47 -2.24 2.32 -14.69
C ARG A 47 -1.89 0.90 -14.27
N PRO A 48 -2.39 0.42 -13.11
CA PRO A 48 -2.20 -0.96 -12.73
C PRO A 48 -2.93 -1.89 -13.69
N THR A 49 -2.40 -3.09 -13.89
CA THR A 49 -3.14 -4.18 -14.52
C THR A 49 -4.29 -4.63 -13.61
N GLY A 50 -5.30 -5.32 -14.15
CA GLY A 50 -6.43 -5.83 -13.34
C GLY A 50 -5.99 -6.69 -12.15
N LYS A 51 -4.94 -7.51 -12.33
CA LYS A 51 -4.35 -8.31 -11.23
C LYS A 51 -3.66 -7.42 -10.18
N GLN A 52 -2.91 -6.41 -10.62
CA GLN A 52 -2.29 -5.45 -9.71
C GLN A 52 -3.35 -4.71 -8.90
N GLU A 53 -4.42 -4.23 -9.55
CA GLU A 53 -5.54 -3.57 -8.89
C GLU A 53 -6.17 -4.47 -7.81
N GLN A 54 -6.44 -5.74 -8.12
CA GLN A 54 -6.99 -6.68 -7.13
C GLN A 54 -6.11 -6.82 -5.89
N ILE A 55 -4.79 -6.98 -6.09
CA ILE A 55 -3.82 -7.09 -4.99
C ILE A 55 -3.76 -5.77 -4.21
N MET A 56 -3.73 -4.63 -4.89
CA MET A 56 -3.73 -3.31 -4.26
C MET A 56 -4.95 -3.11 -3.36
N ARG A 57 -6.15 -3.44 -3.86
CA ARG A 57 -7.41 -3.35 -3.09
C ARG A 57 -7.39 -4.27 -1.87
N ARG A 58 -6.89 -5.50 -2.02
CA ARG A 58 -6.75 -6.45 -0.92
C ARG A 58 -5.83 -5.92 0.17
N LEU A 59 -4.64 -5.42 -0.19
CA LEU A 59 -3.69 -4.87 0.79
C LEU A 59 -4.24 -3.66 1.54
N VAL A 60 -5.01 -2.80 0.85
CA VAL A 60 -5.67 -1.66 1.51
C VAL A 60 -6.81 -2.13 2.43
N SER A 61 -7.58 -3.14 2.03
CA SER A 61 -8.62 -3.74 2.88
C SER A 61 -8.02 -4.33 4.16
N GLU A 62 -6.87 -5.01 4.04
CA GLU A 62 -6.20 -5.66 5.17
C GLU A 62 -5.59 -4.65 6.16
N LEU A 63 -5.29 -3.41 5.74
CA LEU A 63 -4.84 -2.35 6.65
C LEU A 63 -5.89 -2.02 7.73
N GLY A 64 -7.18 -2.06 7.38
CA GLY A 64 -8.27 -1.73 8.31
C GLY A 64 -8.64 -2.86 9.27
N THR A 65 -8.12 -4.08 9.04
CA THR A 65 -8.42 -5.27 9.83
C THR A 65 -7.25 -5.70 10.72
N ALA A 66 -6.09 -5.08 10.58
CA ALA A 66 -4.94 -5.36 11.45
C ALA A 66 -5.19 -4.77 12.84
N PRO A 67 -5.05 -5.55 13.94
CA PRO A 67 -5.06 -4.98 15.28
C PRO A 67 -3.98 -3.89 15.34
N GLU A 68 -4.34 -2.71 15.85
CA GLU A 68 -3.37 -1.65 16.14
C GLU A 68 -2.25 -2.28 16.96
N ARG A 69 -1.06 -2.44 16.36
CA ARG A 69 0.13 -2.74 17.15
C ARG A 69 0.28 -1.55 18.10
N ASP A 70 0.28 -1.81 19.40
CA ASP A 70 0.47 -0.81 20.46
C ASP A 70 1.51 0.22 20.01
N VAL A 71 1.01 1.36 19.56
CA VAL A 71 1.86 2.48 19.19
C VAL A 71 2.22 3.09 20.52
N GLU A 72 3.45 2.86 20.99
CA GLU A 72 3.95 3.49 22.21
C GLU A 72 3.87 5.01 22.03
N LEU A 73 2.85 5.64 22.65
CA LEU A 73 2.69 7.09 22.65
C LEU A 73 3.85 7.68 23.44
N ILE A 74 4.73 8.42 22.77
CA ILE A 74 5.93 9.09 23.34
C ILE A 74 5.53 10.42 24.00
N GLU A 75 4.36 10.51 24.60
CA GLU A 75 3.97 11.68 25.40
C GLU A 75 3.91 11.26 26.87
N ARG A 76 4.87 11.75 27.67
CA ARG A 76 4.91 11.68 29.14
C ARG A 76 5.19 13.05 29.71
#